data_AF-A0A9R1C7V9-F1
#
_entry.id   AF-A0A9R1C7V9-F1
#
_cell.length_a   1.000
_cell.length_b   1.000
_cell.length_c   1.000
_cell.angle_alpha   90.00
_cell.angle_beta   90.00
_cell.angle_gamma   90.00
#
_symmetry.space_group_name_H-M   'P 1'
#
loop_
_entity.id
_entity.type
_entity.pdbx_description
1 polymer ?
#
loop_
_entity_poly.entity_id
_entity_poly.type
_entity_poly.pdbx_seq_one_letter_code
_entity_poly.pdbx_strand_id
1 'polypeptide(L)'
;MKRKILVLTFAMAIVVGANAQSTSTYTPITQNDSDVAAVTNENNLKLNDEYLKWQSKYEEVGTEINDVAAQIDQETAKRGYPKKKTVKQKIALVEQYIQLLEYERDNPSIFPMDLDKGKIERKIAQWQEHLDGLNKLVKKI
;
A
#
# COMPACT_ATOMS: atom_id res chain seq x y z
N MET A 1 20.92 22.57 -37.70
CA MET A 1 19.71 21.76 -37.44
C MET A 1 19.47 21.70 -35.93
N LYS A 2 18.42 22.35 -35.43
CA LYS A 2 18.12 22.45 -33.99
C LYS A 2 17.28 21.25 -33.57
N ARG A 3 17.84 20.33 -32.78
CA ARG A 3 17.10 19.18 -32.23
C ARG A 3 16.18 19.68 -31.12
N LYS A 4 14.86 19.66 -31.37
CA LYS A 4 13.84 19.93 -30.37
C LYS A 4 13.69 18.65 -29.53
N ILE A 5 14.19 18.68 -28.29
CA ILE A 5 13.95 17.61 -27.31
C ILE A 5 12.51 17.76 -26.85
N LEU A 6 11.66 16.81 -27.24
CA LEU A 6 10.29 16.68 -26.76
C LEU A 6 10.36 16.08 -25.35
N VAL A 7 10.21 16.91 -24.33
CA VAL A 7 10.03 16.47 -22.95
C VAL A 7 8.60 15.95 -22.84
N LEU A 8 8.44 14.63 -22.82
CA LEU A 8 7.17 13.99 -22.48
C LEU A 8 6.97 14.09 -20.96
N THR A 9 6.39 15.19 -20.51
CA THR A 9 5.93 15.34 -19.13
C THR A 9 4.67 14.50 -18.96
N PHE A 10 4.80 13.29 -18.41
CA PHE A 10 3.63 12.50 -18.01
C PHE A 10 3.14 13.04 -16.66
N ALA A 11 2.29 14.06 -16.73
CA ALA A 11 1.60 14.60 -15.57
C ALA A 11 0.56 13.57 -15.10
N MET A 12 0.95 12.74 -14.14
CA MET A 12 0.00 11.92 -13.40
C MET A 12 -0.72 12.86 -12.44
N ALA A 13 -1.89 13.35 -12.86
CA ALA A 13 -2.78 14.12 -12.03
C ALA A 13 -3.26 13.21 -10.87
N ILE A 14 -2.63 13.35 -9.71
CA ILE A 14 -3.20 12.86 -8.46
C ILE A 14 -4.43 13.75 -8.23
N VAL A 15 -5.62 13.21 -8.49
CA VAL A 15 -6.84 13.76 -7.93
C VAL A 15 -6.66 13.68 -6.41
N VAL A 16 -6.33 14.81 -5.80
CA VAL A 16 -6.43 15.01 -4.36
C VAL A 16 -7.93 15.00 -4.04
N GLY A 17 -8.48 13.80 -3.88
CA GLY A 17 -9.76 13.64 -3.22
C GLY A 17 -9.60 14.18 -1.82
N ALA A 18 -10.40 15.20 -1.48
CA ALA A 18 -10.50 15.74 -0.14
C ALA A 18 -10.85 14.61 0.84
N ASN A 19 -9.85 14.12 1.57
CA ASN A 19 -10.07 13.23 2.69
C ASN A 19 -10.70 14.06 3.81
N ALA A 20 -12.00 13.84 4.04
CA ALA A 20 -12.64 14.20 5.29
C ALA A 20 -11.79 13.60 6.43
N GLN A 21 -11.23 14.48 7.26
CA GLN A 21 -10.49 14.11 8.46
C GLN A 21 -11.42 13.33 9.39
N SER A 22 -11.23 12.02 9.46
CA SER A 22 -11.70 11.22 10.60
C SER A 22 -10.57 11.24 11.62
N THR A 23 -10.60 12.20 12.54
CA THR A 23 -9.73 12.22 13.72
C THR A 23 -10.13 11.06 14.63
N SER A 24 -9.43 9.93 14.52
CA SER A 24 -9.47 8.89 15.56
C SER A 24 -8.38 9.22 16.57
N THR A 25 -8.77 9.84 17.68
CA THR A 25 -7.90 10.08 18.84
C THR A 25 -7.57 8.74 19.48
N TYR A 26 -6.31 8.30 19.35
CA TYR A 26 -5.79 7.18 20.15
C TYR A 26 -5.40 7.73 21.53
N THR A 27 -6.17 7.39 22.56
CA THR A 27 -5.77 7.60 23.95
C THR A 27 -5.03 6.34 24.44
N PRO A 28 -3.73 6.42 24.79
CA PRO A 28 -3.02 5.29 25.37
C PRO A 28 -3.54 5.02 26.79
N ILE A 29 -3.84 3.75 27.08
CA ILE A 29 -4.27 3.31 28.41
C ILE A 29 -3.06 3.37 29.35
N THR A 30 -3.05 4.32 30.29
CA THR A 30 -2.08 4.36 31.38
C THR A 30 -2.49 3.37 32.47
N GLN A 31 -1.59 2.43 32.80
CA GLN A 31 -1.74 1.48 33.90
C GLN A 31 -1.87 2.25 35.23
N ASN A 32 -3.08 2.60 35.68
CA ASN A 32 -3.38 2.93 37.08
C ASN A 32 -4.89 3.10 37.41
N ASP A 33 -5.83 2.82 36.50
CA ASP A 33 -7.26 2.80 36.86
C ASP A 33 -7.68 1.41 37.35
N SER A 34 -7.59 1.23 38.66
CA SER A 34 -8.11 0.07 39.39
C SER A 34 -9.62 0.21 39.62
N ASP A 35 -10.39 0.42 38.55
CA ASP A 35 -11.87 0.33 38.59
C ASP A 35 -12.50 0.17 37.19
N VAL A 36 -11.80 -0.48 36.26
CA VAL A 36 -12.43 -0.97 35.01
C VAL A 36 -13.15 -2.28 35.31
N ALA A 37 -14.22 -2.20 36.09
CA ALA A 37 -15.18 -3.27 36.25
C ALA A 37 -15.75 -3.63 34.87
N ALA A 38 -15.29 -4.77 34.35
CA ALA A 38 -16.02 -5.68 33.48
C ALA A 38 -17.05 -5.04 32.52
N VAL A 39 -16.57 -4.37 31.47
CA VAL A 39 -17.22 -4.50 30.17
C VAL A 39 -16.38 -5.46 29.36
N THR A 40 -16.47 -6.74 29.75
CA THR A 40 -16.14 -7.85 28.86
C THR A 40 -17.17 -7.76 27.74
N ASN A 41 -16.83 -7.05 26.67
CA ASN A 41 -17.60 -7.13 25.44
C ASN A 41 -17.35 -8.55 24.92
N GLU A 42 -18.30 -9.44 25.14
CA GLU A 42 -18.19 -10.90 24.92
C GLU A 42 -18.06 -11.29 23.44
N ASN A 43 -17.92 -10.32 22.55
CA ASN A 43 -17.46 -10.49 21.17
C ASN A 43 -15.93 -10.36 21.10
N ASN A 44 -15.20 -11.13 21.93
CA ASN A 44 -13.78 -11.37 21.72
C ASN A 44 -13.62 -12.15 20.40
N LEU A 45 -13.72 -11.43 19.28
CA LEU A 45 -13.32 -11.91 17.97
C LEU A 45 -11.82 -12.16 18.09
N LYS A 46 -11.44 -13.35 18.53
CA LYS A 46 -10.04 -13.77 18.53
C LYS A 46 -9.61 -13.78 17.06
N LEU A 47 -9.04 -12.67 16.62
CA LEU A 47 -8.40 -12.56 15.33
C LEU A 47 -7.39 -13.70 15.26
N ASN A 48 -7.49 -14.51 14.20
CA ASN A 48 -6.57 -15.63 14.08
C ASN A 48 -5.15 -15.12 13.81
N ASP A 49 -4.15 -15.87 14.25
CA ASP A 49 -2.73 -15.48 14.14
C ASP A 49 -2.30 -15.27 12.68
N GLU A 50 -2.97 -15.96 11.75
CA GLU A 50 -2.67 -15.91 10.32
C GLU A 50 -3.11 -14.57 9.70
N TYR A 51 -4.29 -14.09 10.06
CA TYR A 51 -4.80 -12.76 9.73
C TYR A 51 -3.92 -11.67 10.33
N LEU A 52 -3.50 -11.80 11.60
CA LEU A 52 -2.61 -10.81 12.23
C LEU A 52 -1.25 -10.74 11.53
N LYS A 53 -0.69 -11.87 11.12
CA LYS A 53 0.54 -11.93 10.31
C LYS A 53 0.34 -11.29 8.94
N TRP A 54 -0.76 -11.62 8.26
CA TRP A 54 -1.10 -11.02 6.97
C TRP A 54 -1.25 -9.50 7.11
N GLN A 55 -1.98 -9.02 8.12
CA GLN A 55 -2.24 -7.61 8.34
C GLN A 55 -0.93 -6.85 8.61
N SER A 56 -0.09 -7.38 9.49
CA SER A 56 1.23 -6.79 9.77
C SER A 56 2.07 -6.69 8.50
N LYS A 57 2.11 -7.74 7.67
CA LYS A 57 2.90 -7.71 6.43
C LYS A 57 2.31 -6.77 5.39
N TYR A 58 0.99 -6.69 5.31
CA TYR A 58 0.28 -5.79 4.40
C TYR A 58 0.53 -4.31 4.72
N GLU A 59 0.55 -3.94 6.00
CA GLU A 59 0.89 -2.60 6.46
C GLU A 59 2.38 -2.26 6.22
N GLU A 60 3.28 -3.20 6.54
CA GLU A 60 4.72 -3.07 6.30
C GLU A 60 5.02 -2.84 4.82
N VAL A 61 4.57 -3.73 3.93
CA VAL A 61 4.81 -3.63 2.49
C VAL A 61 4.18 -2.35 1.92
N GLY A 62 2.97 -1.98 2.37
CA GLY A 62 2.34 -0.72 1.96
C GLY A 62 3.16 0.51 2.34
N THR A 63 3.79 0.51 3.53
CA THR A 63 4.66 1.58 3.98
C THR A 63 5.95 1.65 3.15
N GLU A 64 6.60 0.51 2.94
CA GLU A 64 7.82 0.44 2.14
C GLU A 64 7.60 0.89 0.68
N ILE A 65 6.42 0.60 0.10
CA ILE A 65 6.04 1.10 -1.23
C ILE A 65 6.03 2.63 -1.24
N ASN A 66 5.50 3.26 -0.19
CA ASN A 66 5.44 4.72 -0.08
C ASN A 66 6.83 5.33 0.10
N ASP A 67 7.68 4.72 0.92
CA ASP A 67 9.06 5.17 1.14
C ASP A 67 9.88 5.13 -0.16
N VAL A 68 9.78 4.02 -0.90
CA VAL A 68 10.44 3.89 -2.20
C VAL A 68 9.85 4.84 -3.25
N ALA A 69 8.55 5.16 -3.16
CA ALA A 69 7.93 6.19 -4.00
C ALA A 69 8.57 7.56 -3.75
N ALA A 70 8.66 7.98 -2.49
CA ALA A 70 9.29 9.24 -2.10
C ALA A 70 10.76 9.29 -2.56
N GLN A 71 11.48 8.18 -2.46
CA GLN A 71 12.83 8.07 -2.99
C GLN A 71 12.87 8.24 -4.52
N ILE A 72 11.97 7.60 -5.26
CA ILE A 72 11.87 7.76 -6.73
C ILE A 72 11.62 9.23 -7.10
N ASP A 73 10.76 9.92 -6.36
CA ASP A 73 10.45 11.33 -6.60
C ASP A 73 11.67 12.23 -6.36
N GLN A 74 12.37 12.01 -5.23
CA GLN A 74 13.61 12.72 -4.93
C GLN A 74 14.69 12.48 -6.01
N GLU A 75 14.82 11.22 -6.44
CA GLU A 75 15.77 10.85 -7.48
C GLU A 75 15.42 11.48 -8.83
N THR A 76 14.15 11.53 -9.18
CA THR A 76 13.66 12.14 -10.40
C THR A 76 13.85 13.65 -10.37
N ALA A 77 13.57 14.31 -9.24
CA ALA A 77 13.81 15.74 -9.07
C ALA A 77 15.28 16.13 -9.23
N LYS A 78 16.22 15.27 -8.79
CA LYS A 78 17.66 15.56 -8.82
C LYS A 78 18.31 15.42 -10.21
N ARG A 79 17.87 14.47 -11.04
CA ARG A 79 18.54 14.11 -12.32
C ARG A 79 17.59 13.97 -13.52
N GLY A 80 16.29 14.15 -13.32
CA GLY A 80 15.26 13.98 -14.33
C GLY A 80 14.73 12.54 -14.51
N TYR A 81 15.31 11.55 -13.81
CA TYR A 81 14.88 10.13 -13.87
C TYR A 81 15.24 9.37 -12.57
N PRO A 82 14.50 8.31 -12.20
CA PRO A 82 14.83 7.50 -11.02
C PRO A 82 15.98 6.52 -11.29
N LYS A 83 16.66 6.01 -10.25
CA LYS A 83 17.63 4.92 -10.45
C LYS A 83 16.88 3.63 -10.79
N LYS A 84 17.42 2.89 -11.75
CA LYS A 84 16.96 1.53 -12.10
C LYS A 84 16.82 0.60 -10.90
N LYS A 85 17.77 0.66 -9.95
CA LYS A 85 17.72 -0.16 -8.73
C LYS A 85 16.53 0.17 -7.83
N THR A 86 16.19 1.46 -7.68
CA THR A 86 15.07 1.93 -6.86
C THR A 86 13.74 1.52 -7.47
N VAL A 87 13.61 1.63 -8.81
CA VAL A 87 12.41 1.15 -9.51
C VAL A 87 12.25 -0.37 -9.38
N LYS A 88 13.34 -1.15 -9.48
CA LYS A 88 13.31 -2.61 -9.25
C LYS A 88 12.88 -2.97 -7.83
N GLN A 89 13.31 -2.20 -6.83
CA GLN A 89 12.85 -2.39 -5.46
C GLN A 89 11.33 -2.15 -5.36
N LYS A 90 10.82 -1.09 -5.98
CA LYS A 90 9.37 -0.82 -6.02
C LYS A 90 8.58 -1.93 -6.70
N ILE A 91 9.10 -2.49 -7.80
CA ILE A 91 8.51 -3.65 -8.49
C ILE A 91 8.35 -4.82 -7.53
N ALA A 92 9.43 -5.20 -6.83
CA ALA A 92 9.41 -6.34 -5.90
C ALA A 92 8.40 -6.14 -4.75
N LEU A 93 8.24 -4.91 -4.27
CA LEU A 93 7.26 -4.59 -3.22
C LEU A 93 5.82 -4.63 -3.75
N VAL A 94 5.59 -4.13 -4.96
CA VAL A 94 4.27 -4.19 -5.60
C VAL A 94 3.88 -5.64 -5.89
N GLU A 95 4.82 -6.49 -6.32
CA GLU A 95 4.59 -7.94 -6.49
C GLU A 95 4.19 -8.60 -5.17
N GLN A 96 4.90 -8.30 -4.07
CA GLN A 96 4.53 -8.80 -2.74
C GLN A 96 3.15 -8.30 -2.31
N TYR A 97 2.82 -7.04 -2.58
CA TYR A 97 1.51 -6.49 -2.24
C TYR A 97 0.37 -7.16 -3.00
N ILE A 98 0.57 -7.46 -4.30
CA ILE A 98 -0.38 -8.23 -5.10
C ILE A 98 -0.58 -9.62 -4.51
N GLN A 99 0.50 -10.32 -4.13
CA GLN A 99 0.39 -11.64 -3.50
C GLN A 99 -0.42 -11.61 -2.20
N LEU A 100 -0.30 -10.55 -1.40
CA LEU A 100 -1.10 -10.38 -0.19
C LEU A 100 -2.59 -10.18 -0.50
N LEU A 101 -2.92 -9.44 -1.56
CA LEU A 101 -4.30 -9.27 -2.02
C LEU A 101 -4.88 -10.57 -2.62
N GLU A 102 -4.07 -11.32 -3.36
CA GLU A 102 -4.46 -12.64 -3.88
C GLU A 102 -4.74 -13.61 -2.73
N TYR A 103 -3.88 -13.61 -1.71
CA TYR A 103 -4.09 -14.37 -0.50
C TYR A 103 -5.39 -13.98 0.22
N GLU A 104 -5.70 -12.67 0.32
CA GLU A 104 -6.97 -12.18 0.88
C GLU A 104 -8.18 -12.69 0.09
N ARG A 105 -8.13 -12.61 -1.24
CA ARG A 105 -9.19 -13.11 -2.14
C ARG A 105 -9.43 -14.61 -1.99
N ASP A 106 -8.35 -15.38 -1.90
CA ASP A 106 -8.36 -16.84 -2.00
C ASP A 106 -8.62 -17.53 -0.65
N ASN A 107 -8.40 -16.84 0.46
CA ASN A 107 -8.54 -17.40 1.81
C ASN A 107 -9.58 -16.68 2.68
N PRO A 108 -10.84 -16.51 2.24
CA PRO A 108 -11.84 -15.71 2.96
C PRO A 108 -12.14 -16.22 4.38
N SER A 109 -11.93 -17.50 4.66
CA SER A 109 -12.11 -18.09 6.00
C SER A 109 -11.13 -17.56 7.06
N ILE A 110 -10.04 -16.93 6.63
CA ILE A 110 -9.01 -16.36 7.50
C ILE A 110 -9.42 -14.96 7.96
N PHE A 111 -10.29 -14.29 7.21
CA PHE A 111 -10.61 -12.89 7.46
C PHE A 111 -11.82 -12.77 8.39
N PRO A 112 -11.77 -11.86 9.37
CA PRO A 112 -12.85 -11.67 10.35
C PRO A 112 -14.11 -11.03 9.75
N MET A 113 -14.05 -10.61 8.48
CA MET A 113 -15.07 -9.81 7.80
C MET A 113 -15.47 -10.43 6.47
N ASP A 114 -16.71 -10.19 6.05
CA ASP A 114 -17.15 -10.56 4.71
C ASP A 114 -16.35 -9.79 3.65
N LEU A 115 -15.62 -10.54 2.83
CA LEU A 115 -14.77 -9.97 1.79
C LEU A 115 -15.57 -9.69 0.52
N ASP A 116 -15.56 -8.43 0.07
CA ASP A 116 -15.95 -8.08 -1.30
C ASP A 116 -14.83 -8.49 -2.26
N LYS A 117 -14.93 -9.72 -2.76
CA LYS A 117 -13.97 -10.27 -3.75
C LYS A 117 -13.84 -9.39 -4.98
N GLY A 118 -14.93 -8.79 -5.45
CA GLY A 118 -14.89 -7.89 -6.61
C GLY A 118 -14.08 -6.63 -6.34
N LYS A 119 -14.10 -6.11 -5.11
CA LYS A 119 -13.24 -4.99 -4.70
C LYS A 119 -11.77 -5.39 -4.66
N ILE A 120 -11.46 -6.56 -4.13
CA ILE A 120 -10.09 -7.08 -4.07
C ILE A 120 -9.55 -7.31 -5.49
N GLU A 121 -10.34 -7.91 -6.38
CA GLU A 121 -9.97 -8.13 -7.78
C GLU A 121 -9.71 -6.82 -8.54
N ARG A 122 -10.58 -5.81 -8.37
CA ARG A 122 -10.34 -4.48 -8.96
C ARG A 122 -9.03 -3.87 -8.46
N LYS A 123 -8.71 -4.04 -7.18
CA LYS A 123 -7.46 -3.55 -6.58
C LYS A 123 -6.24 -4.30 -7.13
N ILE A 124 -6.31 -5.63 -7.26
CA ILE A 124 -5.26 -6.43 -7.90
C ILE A 124 -5.00 -5.93 -9.32
N ALA A 125 -6.06 -5.72 -10.12
CA ALA A 125 -5.93 -5.22 -11.49
C ALA A 125 -5.23 -3.85 -11.56
N GLN A 126 -5.58 -2.92 -10.65
CA GLN A 126 -4.92 -1.62 -10.55
C GLN A 126 -3.41 -1.75 -10.23
N TRP A 127 -3.04 -2.63 -9.31
CA TRP A 127 -1.64 -2.85 -8.98
C TRP A 127 -0.87 -3.58 -10.09
N GLN A 128 -1.51 -4.48 -10.83
CA GLN A 128 -0.92 -5.11 -12.02
C GLN A 128 -0.67 -4.09 -13.13
N GLU A 129 -1.59 -3.15 -13.36
CA GLU A 129 -1.37 -2.04 -14.29
C GLU A 129 -0.20 -1.15 -13.84
N HIS A 130 -0.13 -0.82 -12.55
CA HIS A 130 1.00 -0.08 -11.99
C HIS A 130 2.33 -0.82 -12.19
N LEU A 131 2.34 -2.13 -11.95
CA LEU A 131 3.50 -3.00 -12.12
C LEU A 131 3.97 -3.04 -13.59
N ASP A 132 3.06 -3.11 -14.55
CA ASP A 132 3.40 -3.02 -15.98
C ASP A 132 4.03 -1.66 -16.33
N GLY A 133 3.49 -0.57 -15.77
CA GLY A 133 4.07 0.77 -15.88
C GLY A 133 5.51 0.85 -15.37
N LEU A 134 5.79 0.29 -14.18
CA LEU A 134 7.13 0.22 -13.61
C LEU A 134 8.08 -0.63 -14.47
N ASN A 135 7.62 -1.78 -14.97
CA ASN A 135 8.41 -2.64 -15.85
C ASN A 135 8.76 -1.95 -17.17
N LYS A 136 7.82 -1.20 -17.75
CA LYS A 136 8.07 -0.36 -18.93
C LYS A 136 9.09 0.74 -18.62
N LEU A 137 9.03 1.36 -17.44
CA LEU A 137 10.00 2.37 -17.01
C LEU A 137 11.42 1.79 -16.91
N VAL A 138 11.59 0.61 -16.29
CA VAL A 138 12.90 -0.08 -16.18
C VAL A 138 13.54 -0.40 -17.53
N LYS A 139 12.73 -0.61 -18.58
CA LYS A 139 13.22 -0.83 -19.95
C LYS A 139 13.71 0.47 -20.61
N LYS A 140 13.20 1.62 -20.18
CA LYS A 140 13.53 2.94 -20.74
C LYS A 140 14.73 3.61 -20.08
N ILE A 141 15.00 3.29 -18.80
CA ILE A 141 16.13 3.81 -18.00
C ILE A 141 17.29 2.81 -17.92
#